data_AF-A0A3C0ZRC2-F1
#
_entry.id   AF-A0A3C0ZRC2-F1
#
_cell.length_a   1.000
_cell.length_b   1.000
_cell.length_c   1.000
_cell.angle_alpha   90.00
_cell.angle_beta   90.00
_cell.angle_gamma   90.00
#
_symmetry.space_group_name_H-M   'P 1'
#
loop_
_entity.id
_entity.type
_entity.pdbx_description
1 polymer ?
#
loop_
_entity_poly.entity_id
_entity_poly.type
_entity_poly.pdbx_seq_one_letter_code
_entity_poly.pdbx_strand_id
1 'polypeptide(L)'
;NSSDSGSALDTSKLFTDRDLEQKADTTGARPITVADSKVYTVKNAGVYVISGTASNAQICVEAGEEDKVQLVLDGVKITNDSIPCIYVKKADKVFVTTTDSENALSVTGTFKADGETNTDAVIFSRDDLVLNGTGTLNVSSTDNGISSKDDLKITGGTLAITCASDALEANDSVVMADGTVTIQSNKDGIHAENDEDDLKGYVYIGGGTLNIAAADDAIHATTIAQVDNGTITLSCAEGLEGTWIQINGGKTTIDASDDGINAGRKSSFRTPLVEINGGELTITMGAGDTDAVDSNGDLIITGGTIDLTAQSPFDYDGTVQKTGGTIIVNGTETDSIT
;
A
#
# COMPACT_ATOMS: atom_id res chain seq x y z
N ASN A 1 33.42 -7.26 -8.50
CA ASN A 1 32.33 -6.32 -8.20
C ASN A 1 31.63 -6.85 -6.98
N SER A 2 31.65 -6.08 -5.89
CA SER A 2 31.25 -6.53 -4.57
C SER A 2 29.80 -6.97 -4.56
N SER A 3 29.59 -8.22 -4.14
CA SER A 3 28.36 -8.71 -3.55
C SER A 3 28.10 -7.90 -2.28
N ASP A 4 27.43 -6.77 -2.42
CA ASP A 4 26.86 -6.08 -1.27
C ASP A 4 25.45 -6.64 -1.11
N SER A 5 25.24 -7.45 -0.07
CA SER A 5 23.94 -7.96 0.35
C SER A 5 23.13 -6.84 1.03
N GLY A 6 23.02 -5.70 0.33
CA GLY A 6 22.31 -4.51 0.80
C GLY A 6 20.81 -4.63 0.58
N SER A 7 20.02 -4.07 1.49
CA SER A 7 18.57 -3.91 1.30
C SER A 7 18.27 -3.18 -0.01
N ALA A 8 17.20 -3.60 -0.71
CA ALA A 8 16.80 -3.00 -1.99
C ALA A 8 16.45 -1.51 -1.86
N LEU A 9 15.97 -1.11 -0.68
CA LEU A 9 15.63 0.26 -0.27
C LEU A 9 16.51 0.76 0.91
N ASP A 10 16.78 2.06 0.97
CA ASP A 10 17.25 2.70 2.21
C ASP A 10 16.05 2.95 3.15
N THR A 11 15.75 1.96 3.99
CA THR A 11 14.58 2.02 4.89
C THR A 11 14.74 3.01 6.05
N SER A 12 15.95 3.53 6.29
CA SER A 12 16.27 4.37 7.47
C SER A 12 15.60 5.75 7.47
N LYS A 13 15.02 6.16 6.34
CA LYS A 13 14.41 7.49 6.15
C LYS A 13 12.98 7.46 5.64
N LEU A 14 12.36 6.28 5.55
CA LEU A 14 10.99 6.17 5.03
C LEU A 14 9.95 6.85 5.93
N PHE A 15 10.20 6.83 7.26
CA PHE A 15 9.32 7.41 8.27
C PHE A 15 10.05 8.43 9.13
N THR A 16 9.41 9.57 9.37
CA THR A 16 9.82 10.53 10.39
C THR A 16 9.17 10.19 11.74
N ASP A 17 9.74 10.70 12.83
CA ASP A 17 9.14 10.59 14.17
C ASP A 17 7.68 11.10 14.20
N ARG A 18 7.36 12.09 13.37
CA ARG A 18 6.02 12.66 13.29
C ARG A 18 5.03 11.74 12.59
N ASP A 19 5.46 11.01 11.56
CA ASP A 19 4.63 10.06 10.84
C ASP A 19 4.17 8.95 11.78
N LEU A 20 5.10 8.45 12.61
CA LEU A 20 4.90 7.35 13.57
C LEU A 20 4.05 7.73 14.80
N GLU A 21 3.76 9.01 15.03
CA GLU A 21 2.97 9.44 16.19
C GLU A 21 1.48 9.14 15.99
N GLN A 22 0.98 8.14 16.71
CA GLN A 22 -0.39 7.62 16.56
C GLN A 22 -1.47 8.46 17.25
N LYS A 23 -1.12 9.51 18.00
CA LYS A 23 -2.10 10.37 18.70
C LYS A 23 -1.83 11.82 18.37
N ALA A 24 -2.87 12.53 17.93
CA ALA A 24 -2.80 13.95 17.72
C ALA A 24 -2.80 14.73 19.05
N ASP A 25 -1.95 15.75 19.17
CA ASP A 25 -2.17 16.82 20.15
C ASP A 25 -3.28 17.74 19.65
N THR A 26 -4.44 17.65 20.29
CA THR A 26 -5.63 18.45 19.92
C THR A 26 -5.70 19.77 20.68
N THR A 27 -4.66 20.14 21.45
CA THR A 27 -4.60 21.42 22.15
C THR A 27 -4.59 22.57 21.15
N GLY A 28 -5.64 23.38 21.14
CA GLY A 28 -5.79 24.49 20.19
C GLY A 28 -6.20 24.05 18.77
N ALA A 29 -6.60 22.79 18.60
CA ALA A 29 -7.12 22.30 17.33
C ALA A 29 -8.42 23.02 16.93
N ARG A 30 -8.62 23.14 15.61
CA ARG A 30 -9.78 23.81 15.02
C ARG A 30 -10.88 22.78 14.72
N PRO A 31 -12.07 22.88 15.32
CA PRO A 31 -13.13 21.91 15.06
C PRO A 31 -13.80 22.15 13.70
N ILE A 32 -14.11 21.06 13.00
CA ILE A 32 -14.95 21.01 11.81
C ILE A 32 -16.04 19.95 12.07
N THR A 33 -17.29 20.40 12.20
CA THR A 33 -18.44 19.49 12.16
C THR A 33 -19.01 19.52 10.75
N VAL A 34 -18.98 18.39 10.05
CA VAL A 34 -19.43 18.31 8.66
C VAL A 34 -20.95 18.52 8.56
N ALA A 35 -21.38 19.05 7.43
CA ALA A 35 -22.79 19.28 7.11
C ALA A 35 -23.00 19.09 5.61
N ASP A 36 -24.21 18.71 5.22
CA ASP A 36 -24.51 18.36 3.83
C ASP A 36 -24.18 19.48 2.85
N SER A 37 -23.75 19.08 1.64
CA SER A 37 -23.52 19.99 0.50
C SER A 37 -22.52 21.13 0.80
N LYS A 38 -21.53 20.90 1.67
CA LYS A 38 -20.57 21.93 2.10
C LYS A 38 -19.13 21.52 1.90
N VAL A 39 -18.34 22.46 1.37
CA VAL A 39 -16.89 22.36 1.25
C VAL A 39 -16.23 23.14 2.39
N TYR A 40 -15.31 22.51 3.10
CA TYR A 40 -14.50 23.08 4.18
C TYR A 40 -13.06 23.24 3.68
N THR A 41 -12.65 24.47 3.38
CA THR A 41 -11.30 24.73 2.88
C THR A 41 -10.32 25.00 4.03
N VAL A 42 -9.31 24.14 4.17
CA VAL A 42 -8.18 24.26 5.09
C VAL A 42 -7.05 24.98 4.37
N LYS A 43 -6.74 26.21 4.78
CA LYS A 43 -5.78 27.10 4.11
C LYS A 43 -4.44 27.32 4.82
N ASN A 44 -4.28 26.77 6.01
CA ASN A 44 -3.08 27.01 6.82
C ASN A 44 -2.69 25.71 7.52
N ALA A 45 -1.40 25.56 7.79
CA ALA A 45 -0.89 24.55 8.72
C ALA A 45 -1.67 24.51 10.05
N GLY A 46 -1.72 23.33 10.66
CA GLY A 46 -2.30 23.11 11.97
C GLY A 46 -3.14 21.84 12.09
N VAL A 47 -3.76 21.68 13.24
CA VAL A 47 -4.57 20.51 13.60
C VAL A 47 -6.07 20.84 13.50
N TYR A 48 -6.81 19.99 12.81
CA TYR A 48 -8.24 20.14 12.55
C TYR A 48 -8.98 18.88 13.00
N VAL A 49 -9.89 19.00 13.96
CA VAL A 49 -10.69 17.86 14.45
C VAL A 49 -12.00 17.80 13.69
N ILE A 50 -12.25 16.70 12.99
CA ILE A 50 -13.33 16.52 12.04
C ILE A 50 -14.33 15.52 12.59
N SER A 51 -15.60 15.88 12.63
CA SER A 51 -16.66 15.10 13.26
C SER A 51 -18.00 15.25 12.54
N GLY A 52 -18.95 14.35 12.83
CA GLY A 52 -20.33 14.40 12.34
C GLY A 52 -20.58 13.58 11.08
N THR A 53 -21.83 13.58 10.63
CA THR A 53 -22.27 12.84 9.43
C THR A 53 -22.77 13.81 8.37
N ALA A 54 -22.35 13.65 7.12
CA ALA A 54 -22.82 14.50 6.02
C ALA A 54 -22.82 13.78 4.67
N SER A 55 -23.65 14.29 3.76
CA SER A 55 -23.64 13.93 2.35
C SER A 55 -23.20 15.07 1.44
N ASN A 56 -22.44 14.76 0.39
CA ASN A 56 -21.91 15.76 -0.54
C ASN A 56 -21.09 16.85 0.19
N ALA A 57 -20.31 16.46 1.19
CA ALA A 57 -19.41 17.32 1.95
C ALA A 57 -17.96 17.00 1.62
N GLN A 58 -17.07 18.00 1.65
CA GLN A 58 -15.66 17.80 1.35
C GLN A 58 -14.78 18.59 2.30
N ILE A 59 -13.69 17.97 2.75
CA ILE A 59 -12.56 18.65 3.39
C ILE A 59 -11.52 18.89 2.30
N CYS A 60 -11.31 20.15 1.92
CA CYS A 60 -10.40 20.54 0.86
C CYS A 60 -9.17 21.21 1.47
N VAL A 61 -7.98 20.63 1.32
CA VAL A 61 -6.72 21.21 1.81
C VAL A 61 -6.06 21.99 0.68
N GLU A 62 -5.98 23.31 0.86
CA GLU A 62 -5.34 24.29 -0.03
C GLU A 62 -4.38 25.15 0.81
N ALA A 63 -3.40 24.50 1.45
CA ALA A 63 -2.43 25.13 2.33
C ALA A 63 -1.19 25.63 1.55
N GLY A 64 -0.20 26.21 2.26
CA GLY A 64 1.10 26.53 1.67
C GLY A 64 1.88 25.27 1.27
N GLU A 65 2.81 25.40 0.32
CA GLU A 65 3.66 24.29 -0.16
C GLU A 65 4.61 23.74 0.91
N GLU A 66 4.86 24.51 1.96
CA GLU A 66 5.69 24.11 3.11
C GLU A 66 4.82 23.80 4.36
N ASP A 67 3.49 23.88 4.23
CA ASP A 67 2.57 23.71 5.35
C ASP A 67 2.25 22.24 5.59
N LYS A 68 2.41 21.81 6.84
CA LYS A 68 1.92 20.51 7.31
C LYS A 68 0.54 20.65 7.96
N VAL A 69 -0.42 19.82 7.53
CA VAL A 69 -1.80 19.83 8.03
C VAL A 69 -2.13 18.47 8.65
N GLN A 70 -2.72 18.47 9.84
CA GLN A 70 -3.25 17.25 10.46
C GLN A 70 -4.78 17.31 10.52
N LEU A 71 -5.42 16.37 9.84
CA LEU A 71 -6.85 16.10 9.87
C LEU A 71 -7.10 14.96 10.86
N VAL A 72 -7.67 15.28 12.02
CA VAL A 72 -7.99 14.32 13.08
C VAL A 72 -9.44 13.87 12.92
N LEU A 73 -9.65 12.63 12.51
CA LEU A 73 -10.96 12.04 12.27
C LEU A 73 -11.54 11.51 13.58
N ASP A 74 -12.60 12.16 14.07
CA ASP A 74 -13.25 11.88 15.35
C ASP A 74 -14.74 11.56 15.15
N GLY A 75 -15.01 10.32 14.72
CA GLY A 75 -16.34 9.82 14.43
C GLY A 75 -16.99 10.46 13.21
N VAL A 76 -16.19 10.86 12.22
CA VAL A 76 -16.71 11.49 10.99
C VAL A 76 -17.23 10.45 10.00
N LYS A 77 -18.38 10.75 9.38
CA LYS A 77 -18.98 9.94 8.31
C LYS A 77 -19.38 10.81 7.12
N ILE A 78 -18.73 10.63 5.96
CA ILE A 78 -19.04 11.41 4.75
C ILE A 78 -19.40 10.46 3.61
N THR A 79 -20.48 10.75 2.89
CA THR A 79 -20.86 10.05 1.66
C THR A 79 -21.08 11.05 0.53
N ASN A 80 -20.31 10.94 -0.54
CA ASN A 80 -20.39 11.83 -1.69
C ASN A 80 -20.80 11.08 -2.96
N ASP A 81 -21.41 11.79 -3.90
CA ASP A 81 -21.78 11.18 -5.18
C ASP A 81 -20.65 11.22 -6.22
N SER A 82 -19.79 12.25 -6.19
CA SER A 82 -18.84 12.50 -7.29
C SER A 82 -17.56 13.25 -6.91
N ILE A 83 -17.37 13.60 -5.64
CA ILE A 83 -16.19 14.36 -5.18
C ILE A 83 -15.51 13.63 -4.03
N PRO A 84 -14.17 13.68 -3.92
CA PRO A 84 -13.46 13.11 -2.77
C PRO A 84 -14.02 13.65 -1.45
N CYS A 85 -14.06 12.81 -0.42
CA CYS A 85 -14.38 13.23 0.94
C CYS A 85 -13.28 14.12 1.51
N ILE A 86 -12.02 13.77 1.23
CA ILE A 86 -10.84 14.57 1.52
C ILE A 86 -10.10 14.79 0.20
N TYR A 87 -9.86 16.05 -0.13
CA TYR A 87 -9.08 16.44 -1.31
C TYR A 87 -7.94 17.35 -0.90
N VAL A 88 -6.71 16.88 -1.02
CA VAL A 88 -5.51 17.68 -0.81
C VAL A 88 -5.05 18.20 -2.16
N LYS A 89 -5.31 19.49 -2.39
CA LYS A 89 -4.83 20.19 -3.58
C LYS A 89 -3.40 20.65 -3.45
N LYS A 90 -3.04 21.04 -2.22
CA LYS A 90 -1.72 21.58 -1.90
C LYS A 90 -1.43 21.56 -0.42
N ALA A 91 -0.30 20.99 -0.04
CA ALA A 91 0.38 21.05 1.26
C ALA A 91 1.83 20.55 1.08
N ASP A 92 2.68 20.67 2.10
CA ASP A 92 3.91 19.86 2.17
C ASP A 92 3.57 18.39 2.45
N LYS A 93 2.70 18.20 3.45
CA LYS A 93 2.28 16.88 3.92
C LYS A 93 0.96 16.98 4.68
N VAL A 94 0.08 16.01 4.44
CA VAL A 94 -1.17 15.86 5.18
C VAL A 94 -1.17 14.58 6.00
N PHE A 95 -1.49 14.71 7.28
CA PHE A 95 -1.73 13.59 8.18
C PHE A 95 -3.24 13.39 8.32
N VAL A 96 -3.74 12.19 8.03
CA VAL A 96 -5.10 11.76 8.34
C VAL A 96 -5.00 10.82 9.54
N THR A 97 -5.29 11.37 10.72
CA THR A 97 -5.13 10.70 12.00
C THR A 97 -6.48 10.28 12.57
N THR A 98 -6.74 8.99 12.75
CA THR A 98 -7.94 8.54 13.47
C THR A 98 -7.78 8.71 14.98
N THR A 99 -8.83 9.17 15.66
CA THR A 99 -8.97 8.97 17.13
C THR A 99 -9.24 7.50 17.42
N ASP A 100 -9.63 7.11 18.64
CA ASP A 100 -10.12 5.75 18.95
C ASP A 100 -11.54 5.47 18.43
N SER A 101 -12.09 6.38 17.63
CA SER A 101 -13.40 6.29 17.00
C SER A 101 -13.40 5.47 15.70
N GLU A 102 -14.61 5.13 15.25
CA GLU A 102 -14.84 4.60 13.91
C GLU A 102 -15.27 5.74 12.96
N ASN A 103 -14.56 5.84 11.83
CA ASN A 103 -14.77 6.82 10.78
C ASN A 103 -15.16 6.12 9.48
N ALA A 104 -15.94 6.78 8.63
CA ALA A 104 -16.37 6.21 7.34
C ALA A 104 -16.42 7.26 6.24
N LEU A 105 -15.70 7.06 5.15
CA LEU A 105 -15.70 7.95 3.99
C LEU A 105 -16.10 7.15 2.75
N SER A 106 -17.01 7.66 1.94
CA SER A 106 -17.43 6.96 0.73
C SER A 106 -17.75 7.86 -0.45
N VAL A 107 -17.49 7.35 -1.65
CA VAL A 107 -17.98 7.90 -2.92
C VAL A 107 -18.77 6.82 -3.64
N THR A 108 -20.03 7.12 -3.99
CA THR A 108 -20.98 6.12 -4.52
C THR A 108 -21.28 6.26 -6.01
N GLY A 109 -20.75 7.29 -6.66
CA GLY A 109 -20.95 7.54 -8.09
C GLY A 109 -19.66 7.96 -8.77
N THR A 110 -19.75 8.40 -10.02
CA THR A 110 -18.56 8.70 -10.83
C THR A 110 -17.85 9.95 -10.32
N PHE A 111 -16.56 9.83 -10.07
CA PHE A 111 -15.70 10.95 -9.72
C PHE A 111 -15.70 12.03 -10.79
N LYS A 112 -15.69 13.28 -10.34
CA LYS A 112 -15.60 14.46 -11.19
C LYS A 112 -14.24 15.12 -11.00
N ALA A 113 -13.45 15.14 -12.07
CA ALA A 113 -12.16 15.83 -12.12
C ALA A 113 -12.24 17.32 -11.71
N ASP A 114 -11.16 17.81 -11.13
CA ASP A 114 -10.92 19.23 -10.84
C ASP A 114 -9.92 19.81 -11.84
N GLY A 115 -10.44 20.38 -12.93
CA GLY A 115 -9.63 20.80 -14.07
C GLY A 115 -8.96 19.60 -14.74
N GLU A 116 -7.63 19.63 -14.82
CA GLU A 116 -6.81 18.53 -15.34
C GLU A 116 -6.49 17.46 -14.27
N THR A 117 -6.86 17.69 -13.01
CA THR A 117 -6.64 16.70 -11.93
C THR A 117 -7.74 15.66 -11.97
N ASN A 118 -7.40 14.41 -12.31
CA ASN A 118 -8.30 13.29 -12.16
C ASN A 118 -8.42 12.95 -10.67
N THR A 119 -9.50 13.37 -10.02
CA THR A 119 -9.74 13.08 -8.59
C THR A 119 -10.53 11.79 -8.46
N ASP A 120 -9.85 10.66 -8.55
CA ASP A 120 -10.39 9.29 -8.69
C ASP A 120 -10.42 8.50 -7.37
N ALA A 121 -10.24 9.15 -6.22
CA ALA A 121 -10.22 8.50 -4.91
C ALA A 121 -11.07 9.18 -3.83
N VAL A 122 -11.50 8.42 -2.82
CA VAL A 122 -12.26 8.95 -1.67
C VAL A 122 -11.43 9.92 -0.86
N ILE A 123 -10.16 9.58 -0.66
CA ILE A 123 -9.12 10.51 -0.21
C ILE A 123 -8.14 10.65 -1.36
N PHE A 124 -8.09 11.83 -1.96
CA PHE A 124 -7.17 12.12 -3.05
C PHE A 124 -6.19 13.20 -2.61
N SER A 125 -4.90 12.95 -2.79
CA SER A 125 -3.83 13.89 -2.47
C SER A 125 -2.93 14.15 -3.65
N ARG A 126 -2.62 15.43 -3.88
CA ARG A 126 -1.58 15.85 -4.83
C ARG A 126 -0.18 15.83 -4.22
N ASP A 127 -0.08 15.75 -2.90
CA ASP A 127 1.17 15.78 -2.13
C ASP A 127 1.22 14.61 -1.13
N ASP A 128 2.28 14.50 -0.34
CA ASP A 128 2.46 13.44 0.68
C ASP A 128 1.25 13.24 1.60
N LEU A 129 0.86 11.98 1.77
CA LEU A 129 -0.23 11.57 2.66
C LEU A 129 0.26 10.56 3.71
N VAL A 130 -0.11 10.79 4.97
CA VAL A 130 0.16 9.87 6.09
C VAL A 130 -1.15 9.44 6.75
N LEU A 131 -1.39 8.14 6.80
CA LEU A 131 -2.47 7.49 7.52
C LEU A 131 -1.93 6.94 8.83
N ASN A 132 -2.47 7.42 9.95
CA ASN A 132 -2.10 6.96 11.28
C ASN A 132 -3.28 7.09 12.26
N GLY A 133 -3.08 6.72 13.51
CA GLY A 133 -4.12 6.83 14.52
C GLY A 133 -4.33 5.53 15.30
N THR A 134 -5.35 5.53 16.15
CA THR A 134 -5.64 4.38 17.02
C THR A 134 -6.98 3.71 16.74
N GLY A 135 -7.81 4.29 15.86
CA GLY A 135 -9.14 3.80 15.55
C GLY A 135 -9.26 3.33 14.11
N THR A 136 -10.51 3.28 13.64
CA THR A 136 -10.86 2.67 12.36
C THR A 136 -11.23 3.73 11.33
N LEU A 137 -10.71 3.59 10.12
CA LEU A 137 -11.16 4.30 8.93
C LEU A 137 -11.70 3.29 7.93
N ASN A 138 -13.01 3.37 7.65
CA ASN A 138 -13.66 2.61 6.59
C ASN A 138 -13.75 3.47 5.33
N VAL A 139 -13.32 2.94 4.19
CA VAL A 139 -13.37 3.60 2.88
C VAL A 139 -14.15 2.74 1.89
N SER A 140 -15.12 3.34 1.20
CA SER A 140 -15.84 2.66 0.12
C SER A 140 -15.86 3.54 -1.15
N SER A 141 -15.38 2.99 -2.26
CA SER A 141 -15.20 3.74 -3.50
C SER A 141 -15.74 2.99 -4.72
N THR A 142 -16.23 3.73 -5.71
CA THR A 142 -16.53 3.20 -7.04
C THR A 142 -15.34 3.27 -8.01
N ASP A 143 -14.19 3.73 -7.52
CA ASP A 143 -12.91 3.83 -8.23
C ASP A 143 -11.78 3.55 -7.21
N ASN A 144 -10.66 4.27 -7.24
CA ASN A 144 -9.58 4.11 -6.25
C ASN A 144 -10.05 4.41 -4.81
N GLY A 145 -9.46 3.74 -3.82
CA GLY A 145 -9.76 3.97 -2.41
C GLY A 145 -9.13 5.27 -1.90
N ILE A 146 -7.80 5.26 -1.83
CA ILE A 146 -6.96 6.38 -1.39
C ILE A 146 -5.82 6.53 -2.38
N SER A 147 -5.66 7.73 -2.96
CA SER A 147 -4.61 8.03 -3.92
C SER A 147 -3.74 9.21 -3.46
N SER A 148 -2.42 9.07 -3.63
CA SER A 148 -1.44 10.14 -3.48
C SER A 148 -0.66 10.31 -4.78
N LYS A 149 -0.38 11.55 -5.21
CA LYS A 149 0.52 11.79 -6.34
C LYS A 149 2.00 11.87 -5.95
N ASP A 150 2.30 11.78 -4.65
CA ASP A 150 3.65 11.62 -4.08
C ASP A 150 3.67 10.35 -3.18
N ASP A 151 4.21 10.42 -1.96
CA ASP A 151 4.26 9.29 -1.03
C ASP A 151 2.89 9.05 -0.34
N LEU A 152 2.58 7.78 -0.08
CA LEU A 152 1.51 7.34 0.81
C LEU A 152 2.07 6.48 1.94
N LYS A 153 1.92 6.93 3.19
CA LYS A 153 2.48 6.26 4.36
C LYS A 153 1.39 5.75 5.28
N ILE A 154 1.47 4.49 5.69
CA ILE A 154 0.62 3.87 6.70
C ILE A 154 1.48 3.54 7.90
N THR A 155 1.18 4.12 9.07
CA THR A 155 2.01 3.91 10.27
C THR A 155 1.27 3.33 11.46
N GLY A 156 -0.05 3.17 11.35
CA GLY A 156 -0.87 2.54 12.37
C GLY A 156 -2.37 2.72 12.11
N GLY A 157 -3.17 2.38 13.11
CA GLY A 157 -4.63 2.38 13.02
C GLY A 157 -5.18 1.14 12.31
N THR A 158 -6.51 1.13 12.13
CA THR A 158 -7.22 0.11 11.35
C THR A 158 -7.81 0.75 10.09
N LEU A 159 -7.49 0.22 8.93
CA LEU A 159 -7.95 0.71 7.63
C LEU A 159 -8.70 -0.41 6.91
N ALA A 160 -9.95 -0.17 6.55
CA ALA A 160 -10.77 -1.11 5.80
C ALA A 160 -11.24 -0.46 4.50
N ILE A 161 -10.85 -1.01 3.35
CA ILE A 161 -11.14 -0.42 2.03
C ILE A 161 -11.92 -1.41 1.18
N THR A 162 -12.96 -0.93 0.53
CA THR A 162 -13.67 -1.64 -0.55
C THR A 162 -13.79 -0.73 -1.76
N CYS A 163 -13.21 -1.12 -2.88
CA CYS A 163 -13.07 -0.26 -4.07
C CYS A 163 -13.25 -1.06 -5.36
N ALA A 164 -13.48 -0.34 -6.47
CA ALA A 164 -13.62 -0.97 -7.79
C ALA A 164 -12.33 -0.92 -8.62
N SER A 165 -11.37 -0.08 -8.21
CA SER A 165 -10.03 0.01 -8.78
C SER A 165 -9.02 -0.11 -7.63
N ASP A 166 -7.86 0.52 -7.69
CA ASP A 166 -6.76 0.35 -6.75
C ASP A 166 -7.10 0.86 -5.35
N ALA A 167 -6.89 0.04 -4.31
CA ALA A 167 -7.31 0.42 -2.96
C ALA A 167 -6.42 1.50 -2.34
N LEU A 168 -5.11 1.32 -2.47
CA LEU A 168 -4.08 2.27 -2.09
C LEU A 168 -3.19 2.51 -3.31
N GLU A 169 -3.20 3.73 -3.83
CA GLU A 169 -2.42 4.13 -5.01
C GLU A 169 -1.47 5.27 -4.62
N ALA A 170 -0.22 5.17 -5.05
CA ALA A 170 0.73 6.28 -4.96
C ALA A 170 1.64 6.33 -6.19
N ASN A 171 2.03 7.53 -6.62
CA ASN A 171 3.04 7.60 -7.68
C ASN A 171 4.42 7.23 -7.14
N ASP A 172 4.82 7.83 -6.01
CA ASP A 172 6.21 7.72 -5.56
C ASP A 172 6.45 6.47 -4.73
N SER A 173 5.61 6.24 -3.71
CA SER A 173 5.70 5.05 -2.88
C SER A 173 4.45 4.79 -2.06
N VAL A 174 4.18 3.51 -1.78
CA VAL A 174 3.31 3.11 -0.67
C VAL A 174 4.15 2.41 0.40
N VAL A 175 4.28 3.02 1.57
CA VAL A 175 5.12 2.49 2.64
C VAL A 175 4.33 2.28 3.93
N MET A 176 4.44 1.09 4.52
CA MET A 176 3.75 0.71 5.74
C MET A 176 4.73 0.36 6.86
N ALA A 177 4.63 1.04 8.00
CA ALA A 177 5.42 0.73 9.19
C ALA A 177 4.70 -0.29 10.09
N ASP A 178 3.40 -0.07 10.33
CA ASP A 178 2.54 -0.87 11.20
C ASP A 178 1.06 -0.56 10.91
N GLY A 179 0.13 -1.24 11.58
CA GLY A 179 -1.31 -1.07 11.46
C GLY A 179 -2.03 -2.36 11.07
N THR A 180 -3.35 -2.28 10.93
CA THR A 180 -4.19 -3.36 10.40
C THR A 180 -4.91 -2.88 9.15
N VAL A 181 -4.59 -3.43 7.99
CA VAL A 181 -5.15 -3.05 6.70
C VAL A 181 -5.93 -4.23 6.12
N THR A 182 -7.20 -4.00 5.78
CA THR A 182 -8.07 -4.98 5.12
C THR A 182 -8.60 -4.38 3.82
N ILE A 183 -8.34 -5.03 2.69
CA ILE A 183 -8.69 -4.52 1.35
C ILE A 183 -9.55 -5.55 0.61
N GLN A 184 -10.58 -5.06 -0.07
CA GLN A 184 -11.34 -5.74 -1.12
C GLN A 184 -11.33 -4.83 -2.36
N SER A 185 -10.58 -5.22 -3.39
CA SER A 185 -10.40 -4.45 -4.62
C SER A 185 -10.82 -5.29 -5.83
N ASN A 186 -11.36 -4.64 -6.86
CA ASN A 186 -11.60 -5.26 -8.17
C ASN A 186 -10.45 -4.99 -9.18
N LYS A 187 -9.36 -4.37 -8.73
CA LYS A 187 -8.08 -4.26 -9.43
C LYS A 187 -6.98 -4.59 -8.42
N ASP A 188 -6.08 -3.66 -8.12
CA ASP A 188 -4.94 -3.90 -7.24
C ASP A 188 -5.29 -3.59 -5.79
N GLY A 189 -4.63 -4.29 -4.86
CA GLY A 189 -4.67 -3.95 -3.46
C GLY A 189 -3.85 -2.69 -3.17
N ILE A 190 -2.54 -2.79 -3.40
CA ILE A 190 -1.59 -1.69 -3.25
C ILE A 190 -0.88 -1.50 -4.58
N HIS A 191 -0.93 -0.29 -5.13
CA HIS A 191 -0.33 0.04 -6.43
C HIS A 191 0.63 1.23 -6.28
N ALA A 192 1.88 1.07 -6.69
CA ALA A 192 2.85 2.16 -6.75
C ALA A 192 3.55 2.23 -8.11
N GLU A 193 3.32 3.31 -8.86
CA GLU A 193 3.87 3.50 -10.21
C GLU A 193 4.25 4.96 -10.50
N ASN A 194 5.46 5.16 -11.02
CA ASN A 194 5.91 6.47 -11.51
C ASN A 194 6.46 6.36 -12.93
N ASP A 195 5.71 6.90 -13.89
CA ASP A 195 6.09 6.91 -15.31
C ASP A 195 7.25 7.88 -15.64
N GLU A 196 7.58 8.81 -14.73
CA GLU A 196 8.55 9.88 -14.98
C GLU A 196 9.90 9.64 -14.28
N ASP A 197 9.90 8.98 -13.13
CA ASP A 197 11.08 8.69 -12.31
C ASP A 197 11.18 7.20 -11.95
N ASP A 198 12.01 6.50 -12.70
CA ASP A 198 12.26 5.06 -12.59
C ASP A 198 13.04 4.63 -11.33
N LEU A 199 13.25 5.56 -10.39
CA LEU A 199 13.73 5.28 -9.02
C LEU A 199 12.59 5.17 -8.00
N LYS A 200 11.36 5.53 -8.40
CA LYS A 200 10.17 5.57 -7.55
C LYS A 200 9.19 4.45 -7.92
N GLY A 201 7.93 4.52 -7.48
CA GLY A 201 6.96 3.45 -7.69
C GLY A 201 7.32 2.18 -6.93
N TYR A 202 7.64 2.30 -5.64
CA TYR A 202 7.97 1.17 -4.78
C TYR A 202 6.96 0.98 -3.65
N VAL A 203 6.81 -0.29 -3.23
CA VAL A 203 6.03 -0.68 -2.06
C VAL A 203 6.96 -1.24 -0.98
N TYR A 204 6.79 -0.77 0.24
CA TYR A 204 7.54 -1.25 1.42
C TYR A 204 6.60 -1.65 2.55
N ILE A 205 6.73 -2.86 3.06
CA ILE A 205 6.02 -3.36 4.24
C ILE A 205 7.03 -3.67 5.35
N GLY A 206 7.12 -2.76 6.33
CA GLY A 206 7.96 -2.90 7.51
C GLY A 206 7.34 -3.70 8.64
N GLY A 207 6.00 -3.87 8.64
CA GLY A 207 5.27 -4.53 9.71
C GLY A 207 3.75 -4.41 9.60
N GLY A 208 3.06 -4.79 10.68
CA GLY A 208 1.59 -4.76 10.78
C GLY A 208 0.89 -6.03 10.27
N THR A 209 -0.42 -5.92 10.06
CA THR A 209 -1.29 -6.98 9.55
C THR A 209 -1.96 -6.51 8.26
N LEU A 210 -1.80 -7.25 7.17
CA LEU A 210 -2.42 -6.96 5.87
C LEU A 210 -3.27 -8.15 5.45
N ASN A 211 -4.54 -7.90 5.11
CA ASN A 211 -5.44 -8.88 4.53
C ASN A 211 -6.01 -8.30 3.23
N ILE A 212 -5.55 -8.76 2.08
CA ILE A 212 -5.89 -8.20 0.77
C ILE A 212 -6.60 -9.27 -0.06
N ALA A 213 -7.80 -8.94 -0.52
CA ALA A 213 -8.46 -9.62 -1.63
C ALA A 213 -8.48 -8.65 -2.81
N ALA A 214 -7.71 -8.94 -3.84
CA ALA A 214 -7.61 -8.18 -5.08
C ALA A 214 -8.10 -9.05 -6.26
N ALA A 215 -8.62 -8.44 -7.32
CA ALA A 215 -8.96 -9.19 -8.53
C ALA A 215 -7.78 -9.28 -9.50
N ASP A 216 -6.85 -8.34 -9.40
CA ASP A 216 -5.57 -8.31 -10.10
C ASP A 216 -4.47 -8.51 -9.04
N ASP A 217 -3.54 -7.57 -8.86
CA ASP A 217 -2.39 -7.78 -7.99
C ASP A 217 -2.70 -7.41 -6.55
N ALA A 218 -2.30 -8.24 -5.59
CA ALA A 218 -2.40 -7.82 -4.20
C ALA A 218 -1.44 -6.66 -3.88
N ILE A 219 -0.20 -6.73 -4.38
CA ILE A 219 0.81 -5.66 -4.27
C ILE A 219 1.53 -5.52 -5.62
N HIS A 220 1.35 -4.37 -6.26
CA HIS A 220 1.99 -3.97 -7.50
C HIS A 220 2.97 -2.83 -7.25
N ALA A 221 4.23 -3.02 -7.61
CA ALA A 221 5.24 -1.97 -7.63
C ALA A 221 5.95 -1.93 -8.98
N THR A 222 6.20 -0.75 -9.53
CA THR A 222 7.06 -0.64 -10.73
C THR A 222 8.50 -1.08 -10.41
N THR A 223 9.08 -0.57 -9.32
CA THR A 223 10.49 -0.81 -9.01
C THR A 223 10.70 -1.93 -8.00
N ILE A 224 10.26 -1.76 -6.76
CA ILE A 224 10.53 -2.70 -5.66
C ILE A 224 9.26 -3.00 -4.88
N ALA A 225 9.01 -4.28 -4.62
CA ALA A 225 8.14 -4.73 -3.55
C ALA A 225 9.00 -5.38 -2.45
N GLN A 226 9.11 -4.71 -1.28
CA GLN A 226 9.92 -5.19 -0.17
C GLN A 226 9.07 -5.47 1.08
N VAL A 227 9.25 -6.66 1.67
CA VAL A 227 8.61 -7.09 2.92
C VAL A 227 9.69 -7.39 3.96
N ASP A 228 9.76 -6.59 5.00
CA ASP A 228 10.69 -6.81 6.12
C ASP A 228 10.04 -7.60 7.27
N ASN A 229 8.75 -7.38 7.52
CA ASN A 229 8.01 -8.03 8.60
C ASN A 229 6.50 -7.91 8.40
N GLY A 230 5.73 -8.52 9.31
CA GLY A 230 4.27 -8.41 9.37
C GLY A 230 3.57 -9.77 9.29
N THR A 231 2.24 -9.74 9.30
CA THR A 231 1.38 -10.89 8.98
C THR A 231 0.52 -10.51 7.78
N ILE A 232 0.82 -11.10 6.63
CA ILE A 232 0.28 -10.72 5.32
C ILE A 232 -0.48 -11.92 4.76
N THR A 233 -1.73 -11.71 4.38
CA THR A 233 -2.59 -12.71 3.71
C THR A 233 -3.16 -12.11 2.43
N LEU A 234 -2.86 -12.71 1.29
CA LEU A 234 -3.18 -12.20 -0.04
C LEU A 234 -4.03 -13.24 -0.80
N SER A 235 -5.11 -12.78 -1.43
CA SER A 235 -5.89 -13.55 -2.41
C SER A 235 -6.09 -12.69 -3.66
N CYS A 236 -5.57 -13.15 -4.80
CA CYS A 236 -5.28 -12.27 -5.94
C CYS A 236 -5.02 -13.05 -7.24
N ALA A 237 -4.86 -12.33 -8.36
CA ALA A 237 -4.23 -12.87 -9.56
C ALA A 237 -2.75 -13.09 -9.27
N GLU A 238 -2.00 -12.01 -9.05
CA GLU A 238 -0.61 -12.08 -8.59
C GLU A 238 -0.44 -11.60 -7.13
N GLY A 239 0.45 -12.24 -6.37
CA GLY A 239 0.68 -11.89 -4.97
C GLY A 239 1.53 -10.63 -4.80
N LEU A 240 2.79 -10.73 -5.19
CA LEU A 240 3.73 -9.61 -5.21
C LEU A 240 4.25 -9.44 -6.63
N GLU A 241 4.11 -8.25 -7.21
CA GLU A 241 4.63 -7.93 -8.53
C GLU A 241 5.58 -6.72 -8.46
N GLY A 242 6.72 -6.82 -9.14
CA GLY A 242 7.59 -5.68 -9.42
C GLY A 242 8.94 -6.04 -10.01
N THR A 243 9.78 -5.04 -10.31
CA THR A 243 11.08 -5.35 -10.93
C THR A 243 12.07 -6.03 -9.96
N TRP A 244 11.95 -5.75 -8.67
CA TRP A 244 12.73 -6.45 -7.65
C TRP A 244 11.81 -6.75 -6.46
N ILE A 245 11.67 -8.02 -6.13
CA ILE A 245 10.91 -8.46 -4.97
C ILE A 245 11.88 -8.94 -3.89
N GLN A 246 11.77 -8.38 -2.68
CA GLN A 246 12.65 -8.72 -1.56
C GLN A 246 11.81 -9.08 -0.31
N ILE A 247 11.97 -10.30 0.20
CA ILE A 247 11.31 -10.77 1.42
C ILE A 247 12.37 -11.07 2.47
N ASN A 248 12.47 -10.21 3.48
CA ASN A 248 13.45 -10.32 4.56
C ASN A 248 12.88 -11.01 5.81
N GLY A 249 11.56 -11.02 6.01
CA GLY A 249 10.95 -11.54 7.23
C GLY A 249 9.43 -11.50 7.25
N GLY A 250 8.87 -11.68 8.44
CA GLY A 250 7.42 -11.76 8.65
C GLY A 250 6.82 -13.10 8.23
N LYS A 251 5.49 -13.13 8.19
CA LYS A 251 4.69 -14.24 7.69
C LYS A 251 3.82 -13.76 6.53
N THR A 252 4.02 -14.35 5.36
CA THR A 252 3.29 -14.03 4.14
C THR A 252 2.59 -15.29 3.64
N THR A 253 1.28 -15.21 3.41
CA THR A 253 0.46 -16.28 2.86
C THR A 253 -0.24 -15.76 1.60
N ILE A 254 -0.06 -16.45 0.48
CA ILE A 254 -0.55 -16.03 -0.83
C ILE A 254 -1.40 -17.17 -1.42
N ASP A 255 -2.63 -16.86 -1.79
CA ASP A 255 -3.49 -17.71 -2.61
C ASP A 255 -3.69 -17.01 -3.98
N ALA A 256 -2.87 -17.39 -4.96
CA ALA A 256 -2.78 -16.73 -6.27
C ALA A 256 -3.44 -17.56 -7.39
N SER A 257 -4.08 -16.90 -8.36
CA SER A 257 -4.63 -17.55 -9.55
C SER A 257 -3.75 -17.45 -10.80
N ASP A 258 -2.83 -16.49 -10.81
CA ASP A 258 -1.72 -16.40 -11.76
C ASP A 258 -0.42 -16.69 -10.99
N ASP A 259 0.56 -15.79 -10.90
CA ASP A 259 1.81 -16.03 -10.17
C ASP A 259 1.78 -15.64 -8.69
N GLY A 260 2.43 -16.42 -7.84
CA GLY A 260 2.54 -16.09 -6.41
C GLY A 260 3.41 -14.85 -6.19
N ILE A 261 4.55 -14.83 -6.85
CA ILE A 261 5.54 -13.74 -6.86
C ILE A 261 5.99 -13.60 -8.31
N ASN A 262 5.89 -12.40 -8.89
CA ASN A 262 6.29 -12.13 -10.27
C ASN A 262 7.31 -10.97 -10.31
N ALA A 263 8.58 -11.31 -10.54
CA ALA A 263 9.60 -10.32 -10.84
C ALA A 263 9.71 -10.06 -12.35
N GLY A 264 8.94 -9.09 -12.85
CA GLY A 264 8.93 -8.66 -14.25
C GLY A 264 9.74 -7.40 -14.53
N ARG A 265 10.23 -7.21 -15.77
CA ARG A 265 10.94 -5.97 -16.13
C ARG A 265 9.94 -4.82 -16.37
N LYS A 266 9.66 -4.04 -15.31
CA LYS A 266 8.86 -2.80 -15.37
C LYS A 266 9.74 -1.54 -15.30
N SER A 267 10.82 -1.62 -14.54
CA SER A 267 11.85 -0.59 -14.39
C SER A 267 13.06 -0.86 -15.30
N SER A 268 13.61 0.20 -15.88
CA SER A 268 14.87 0.18 -16.62
C SER A 268 16.10 0.35 -15.72
N PHE A 269 15.91 0.91 -14.52
CA PHE A 269 16.96 1.10 -13.52
C PHE A 269 17.32 -0.20 -12.79
N ARG A 270 16.37 -1.14 -12.69
CA ARG A 270 16.55 -2.43 -12.01
C ARG A 270 16.54 -3.60 -13.00
N THR A 271 17.07 -4.73 -12.53
CA THR A 271 16.96 -6.01 -13.23
C THR A 271 16.00 -6.88 -12.43
N PRO A 272 15.08 -7.60 -13.10
CA PRO A 272 14.26 -8.64 -12.47
C PRO A 272 15.05 -9.48 -11.47
N LEU A 273 14.57 -9.51 -10.24
CA LEU A 273 15.17 -10.27 -9.15
C LEU A 273 14.12 -10.61 -8.10
N VAL A 274 14.04 -11.89 -7.72
CA VAL A 274 13.39 -12.32 -6.48
C VAL A 274 14.45 -12.67 -5.44
N GLU A 275 14.37 -12.06 -4.26
CA GLU A 275 15.27 -12.32 -3.14
C GLU A 275 14.47 -12.72 -1.88
N ILE A 276 14.70 -13.93 -1.39
CA ILE A 276 14.09 -14.46 -0.16
C ILE A 276 15.18 -14.67 0.88
N ASN A 277 15.24 -13.77 1.84
CA ASN A 277 16.26 -13.73 2.88
C ASN A 277 15.79 -14.32 4.22
N GLY A 278 14.49 -14.38 4.46
CA GLY A 278 13.93 -14.82 5.73
C GLY A 278 12.41 -14.94 5.73
N GLY A 279 11.84 -15.16 6.92
CA GLY A 279 10.39 -15.22 7.13
C GLY A 279 9.76 -16.58 6.88
N GLU A 280 8.43 -16.63 7.02
CA GLU A 280 7.56 -17.74 6.65
C GLU A 280 6.77 -17.33 5.41
N LEU A 281 7.08 -17.93 4.26
CA LEU A 281 6.37 -17.71 3.00
C LEU A 281 5.57 -18.96 2.66
N THR A 282 4.25 -18.83 2.56
CA THR A 282 3.35 -19.89 2.11
C THR A 282 2.64 -19.43 0.85
N ILE A 283 2.74 -20.21 -0.23
CA ILE A 283 2.07 -19.88 -1.49
C ILE A 283 1.26 -21.10 -1.94
N THR A 284 -0.02 -20.87 -2.20
CA THR A 284 -0.93 -21.84 -2.82
C THR A 284 -1.30 -21.34 -4.20
N MET A 285 -0.96 -22.12 -5.22
CA MET A 285 -1.30 -21.80 -6.61
C MET A 285 -2.64 -22.38 -7.00
N GLY A 286 -3.38 -21.61 -7.81
CA GLY A 286 -4.50 -22.08 -8.60
C GLY A 286 -4.10 -23.16 -9.62
N ALA A 287 -5.07 -23.61 -10.40
CA ALA A 287 -4.80 -24.50 -11.53
C ALA A 287 -4.54 -23.66 -12.77
N GLY A 288 -3.49 -23.98 -13.52
CA GLY A 288 -3.16 -23.23 -14.74
C GLY A 288 -1.70 -23.41 -15.12
N ASP A 289 -1.28 -22.56 -16.04
CA ASP A 289 0.13 -22.25 -16.28
C ASP A 289 0.44 -21.09 -15.34
N THR A 290 1.05 -21.39 -14.20
CA THR A 290 1.22 -20.48 -13.05
C THR A 290 2.45 -20.90 -12.28
N ASP A 291 3.21 -19.93 -11.78
CA ASP A 291 4.43 -20.14 -11.02
C ASP A 291 4.27 -19.60 -9.59
N ALA A 292 4.69 -20.39 -8.60
CA ALA A 292 4.67 -19.87 -7.24
C ALA A 292 5.69 -18.74 -7.04
N VAL A 293 6.83 -18.82 -7.73
CA VAL A 293 7.85 -17.78 -7.79
C VAL A 293 8.37 -17.69 -9.22
N ASP A 294 7.99 -16.64 -9.94
CA ASP A 294 8.52 -16.27 -11.25
C ASP A 294 9.53 -15.12 -11.13
N SER A 295 10.65 -15.26 -11.83
CA SER A 295 11.56 -14.18 -12.09
C SER A 295 12.05 -14.16 -13.53
N ASN A 296 11.76 -13.08 -14.25
CA ASN A 296 12.38 -12.78 -15.54
C ASN A 296 13.89 -12.41 -15.43
N GLY A 297 14.55 -12.80 -14.33
CA GLY A 297 15.95 -12.58 -14.03
C GLY A 297 16.45 -13.54 -12.96
N ASP A 298 17.17 -13.04 -11.96
CA ASP A 298 17.82 -13.89 -10.96
C ASP A 298 16.87 -14.27 -9.80
N LEU A 299 17.11 -15.43 -9.20
CA LEU A 299 16.44 -15.88 -7.97
C LEU A 299 17.48 -16.16 -6.88
N ILE A 300 17.36 -15.47 -5.75
CA ILE A 300 18.27 -15.60 -4.60
C ILE A 300 17.49 -16.05 -3.37
N ILE A 301 17.91 -17.16 -2.75
CA ILE A 301 17.35 -17.68 -1.51
C ILE A 301 18.48 -17.84 -0.49
N THR A 302 18.48 -17.01 0.55
CA THR A 302 19.48 -17.04 1.63
C THR A 302 18.92 -17.53 2.97
N GLY A 303 17.59 -17.55 3.13
CA GLY A 303 16.95 -17.95 4.37
C GLY A 303 15.43 -18.19 4.25
N GLY A 304 14.77 -18.31 5.41
CA GLY A 304 13.32 -18.48 5.51
C GLY A 304 12.82 -19.92 5.45
N THR A 305 11.51 -20.07 5.65
CA THR A 305 10.74 -21.29 5.38
C THR A 305 9.78 -20.97 4.24
N ILE A 306 9.93 -21.65 3.11
CA ILE A 306 9.18 -21.44 1.88
C ILE A 306 8.36 -22.69 1.63
N ASP A 307 7.04 -22.60 1.79
CA ASP A 307 6.09 -23.72 1.64
C ASP A 307 5.17 -23.46 0.45
N LEU A 308 5.36 -24.23 -0.63
CA LEU A 308 4.72 -24.03 -1.92
C LEU A 308 3.80 -25.21 -2.23
N THR A 309 2.53 -24.92 -2.49
CA THR A 309 1.59 -25.87 -3.10
C THR A 309 1.36 -25.44 -4.54
N ALA A 310 2.14 -26.01 -5.47
CA ALA A 310 2.22 -25.55 -6.85
C ALA A 310 2.53 -26.70 -7.83
N GLN A 311 2.09 -26.57 -9.09
CA GLN A 311 2.55 -27.44 -10.19
C GLN A 311 3.94 -27.02 -10.67
N SER A 312 4.16 -25.72 -10.83
CA SER A 312 5.45 -25.09 -11.11
C SER A 312 5.85 -24.24 -9.90
N PRO A 313 6.78 -24.71 -9.05
CA PRO A 313 7.15 -23.98 -7.84
C PRO A 313 8.09 -22.79 -8.11
N PHE A 314 8.90 -22.85 -9.17
CA PHE A 314 9.87 -21.82 -9.51
C PHE A 314 10.05 -21.73 -11.03
N ASP A 315 9.92 -20.53 -11.60
CA ASP A 315 10.44 -20.19 -12.92
C ASP A 315 11.45 -19.04 -12.79
N TYR A 316 12.55 -19.14 -13.53
CA TYR A 316 13.55 -18.08 -13.59
C TYR A 316 14.36 -18.11 -14.88
N ASP A 317 14.53 -16.94 -15.48
CA ASP A 317 15.30 -16.75 -16.72
C ASP A 317 16.82 -16.67 -16.50
N GLY A 318 17.21 -16.19 -15.32
CA GLY A 318 18.59 -15.89 -14.96
C GLY A 318 19.28 -17.02 -14.21
N THR A 319 19.91 -16.67 -13.10
CA THR A 319 20.63 -17.60 -12.25
C THR A 319 19.92 -17.79 -10.92
N VAL A 320 20.08 -18.99 -10.36
CA VAL A 320 19.61 -19.29 -9.01
C VAL A 320 20.79 -19.38 -8.04
N GLN A 321 20.65 -18.73 -6.88
CA GLN A 321 21.56 -18.87 -5.74
C GLN A 321 20.79 -19.29 -4.49
N LYS A 322 20.95 -20.56 -4.07
CA LYS A 322 20.47 -21.06 -2.77
C LYS A 322 21.64 -21.22 -1.80
N THR A 323 21.67 -20.43 -0.73
CA THR A 323 22.70 -20.53 0.34
C THR A 323 22.12 -20.84 1.71
N GLY A 324 20.79 -20.80 1.85
CA GLY A 324 20.06 -21.19 3.05
C GLY A 324 18.59 -21.42 2.76
N GLY A 325 17.76 -21.36 3.81
CA GLY A 325 16.31 -21.55 3.73
C GLY A 325 15.88 -23.02 3.64
N THR A 326 14.65 -23.28 4.12
CA THR A 326 13.95 -24.56 3.98
C THR A 326 12.90 -24.41 2.90
N ILE A 327 12.94 -25.24 1.86
CA ILE A 327 11.94 -25.24 0.79
C ILE A 327 11.12 -26.51 0.89
N ILE A 328 9.80 -26.36 0.96
CA ILE A 328 8.82 -27.44 0.98
C ILE A 328 7.96 -27.25 -0.27
N VAL A 329 7.90 -28.27 -1.12
CA VAL A 329 7.03 -28.27 -2.30
C VAL A 329 6.07 -29.43 -2.18
N ASN A 330 4.77 -29.14 -2.21
CA ASN A 330 3.69 -30.13 -2.10
C ASN A 330 3.89 -31.09 -0.90
N GLY A 331 4.27 -30.52 0.25
CA GLY A 331 4.49 -31.24 1.52
C GLY A 331 5.80 -32.04 1.61
N THR A 332 6.71 -31.91 0.64
CA THR A 332 8.03 -32.57 0.65
C THR A 332 9.14 -31.53 0.67
N GLU A 333 10.05 -31.63 1.64
CA GLU A 333 11.26 -30.78 1.67
C GLU A 333 12.19 -31.10 0.51
N THR A 334 12.74 -30.08 -0.14
CA THR A 334 13.59 -30.20 -1.34
C THR A 334 14.67 -29.13 -1.36
N ASP A 335 15.79 -29.43 -2.02
CA ASP A 335 16.81 -28.45 -2.41
C ASP A 335 16.75 -28.11 -3.90
N SER A 336 15.85 -28.76 -4.66
CA SER A 336 15.65 -28.48 -6.09
C SER A 336 14.89 -27.17 -6.25
N ILE A 337 15.40 -26.30 -7.12
CA ILE A 337 14.74 -25.08 -7.59
C ILE A 337 14.62 -25.21 -9.11
N THR A 338 13.51 -25.82 -9.51
CA THR A 338 13.16 -26.29 -10.86
C THR A 338 11.66 -26.40 -10.98
#